data_AF-A0A6P2JG01-F1
#
_entry.id   AF-A0A6P2JG01-F1
#
_cell.length_a   1.000
_cell.length_b   1.000
_cell.length_c   1.000
_cell.angle_alpha   90.00
_cell.angle_beta   90.00
_cell.angle_gamma   90.00
#
_symmetry.space_group_name_H-M   'P 1'
#
loop_
_entity.id
_entity.type
_entity.pdbx_description
1 polymer ?
#
loop_
_entity_poly.entity_id
_entity_poly.type
_entity_poly.pdbx_seq_one_letter_code
_entity_poly.pdbx_strand_id
1 'polypeptide(L)'
;MTLPTGAPREWNGQFEEALFLDVARRHRPGFPDKLATPPREPRDEDELAAVADYYTKMASHDLFIVQVVAKAIDTLFRDDLHFQLILSRQLGDDGAHAVIGRERVTQLTGRDPVPEVERLVAAHWERIGDIAVRDVAGFLAFEWHYELHILAKLWIQRKTGRIADGAMREHGENRIRPDEEWHRVQIVQWWFDRLKTLPAVEREVLIDRVIGADEETQARLDGYLHDEYAHTAHVFGADIAEYRAIYDDWRREILSRLTGRELGALVPLSNDAVAHASLAQEAVA
;
A
#
# COMPACT_ATOMS: atom_id res chain seq x y z
N MET A 1 29.21 0.27 5.08
CA MET A 1 28.68 0.90 3.85
C MET A 1 27.41 1.66 4.20
N THR A 2 27.18 2.78 3.53
CA THR A 2 26.07 3.71 3.78
C THR A 2 24.79 3.21 3.13
N LEU A 3 23.65 3.51 3.76
CA LEU A 3 22.30 3.28 3.20
C LEU A 3 22.17 3.96 1.81
N PRO A 4 21.17 3.58 0.99
CA PRO A 4 20.85 4.30 -0.22
C PRO A 4 20.73 5.81 0.03
N THR A 5 21.13 6.62 -0.94
CA THR A 5 21.05 8.07 -0.83
C THR A 5 19.61 8.50 -0.55
N GLY A 6 19.41 9.33 0.48
CA GLY A 6 18.07 9.79 0.89
C GLY A 6 17.32 8.84 1.83
N ALA A 7 17.78 7.60 2.04
CA ALA A 7 17.16 6.71 3.02
C ALA A 7 17.23 7.33 4.44
N PRO A 8 16.15 7.24 5.24
CA PRO A 8 16.19 7.73 6.61
C PRO A 8 17.17 6.89 7.44
N ARG A 9 17.67 7.46 8.55
CA ARG A 9 18.52 6.70 9.49
C ARG A 9 17.77 5.53 10.12
N GLU A 10 16.47 5.69 10.32
CA GLU A 10 15.56 4.69 10.85
C GLU A 10 14.27 4.75 10.03
N TRP A 11 13.84 3.61 9.50
CA TRP A 11 12.56 3.47 8.83
C TRP A 11 11.51 3.03 9.85
N ASN A 12 10.46 3.83 10.04
CA ASN A 12 9.37 3.58 10.98
C ASN A 12 8.10 4.35 10.56
N GLY A 13 6.97 4.09 11.23
CA GLY A 13 5.68 4.72 10.91
C GLY A 13 5.67 6.25 11.04
N GLN A 14 6.52 6.82 11.89
CA GLN A 14 6.63 8.29 12.04
C GLN A 14 7.28 8.92 10.80
N PHE A 15 8.35 8.31 10.28
CA PHE A 15 8.97 8.74 9.03
C PHE A 15 7.98 8.62 7.86
N GLU A 16 7.31 7.47 7.76
CA GLU A 16 6.31 7.19 6.73
C GLU A 16 5.21 8.27 6.72
N GLU A 17 4.62 8.59 7.87
CA GLU A 17 3.57 9.60 7.98
C GLU A 17 4.08 11.02 7.68
N ALA A 18 5.28 11.37 8.14
CA ALA A 18 5.88 12.68 7.87
C ALA A 18 6.16 12.88 6.37
N LEU A 19 6.71 11.86 5.71
CA LEU A 19 6.96 11.88 4.27
C LEU A 19 5.65 12.00 3.48
N PHE A 20 4.62 11.24 3.87
CA PHE A 20 3.33 11.32 3.20
C PHE A 20 2.70 12.72 3.34
N LEU A 21 2.74 13.33 4.53
CA LEU A 21 2.21 14.67 4.74
C LEU A 21 2.93 15.72 3.89
N ASP A 22 4.25 15.58 3.70
CA ASP A 22 5.02 16.43 2.79
C ASP A 22 4.54 16.27 1.35
N VAL A 23 4.51 15.03 0.84
CA VAL A 23 4.00 14.69 -0.51
C VAL A 23 2.60 15.25 -0.72
N ALA A 24 1.67 14.95 0.20
CA ALA A 24 0.28 15.37 0.07
C ALA A 24 0.14 16.91 0.00
N ARG A 25 0.98 17.64 0.73
CA ARG A 25 0.97 19.12 0.75
C ARG A 25 1.56 19.77 -0.48
N ARG A 26 2.46 19.07 -1.20
CA ARG A 26 2.97 19.54 -2.49
C ARG A 26 1.85 19.63 -3.54
N HIS A 27 0.89 18.71 -3.50
CA HIS A 27 -0.25 18.68 -4.43
C HIS A 27 -1.49 19.36 -3.87
N ARG A 28 -1.67 19.32 -2.54
CA ARG A 28 -2.81 19.90 -1.83
C ARG A 28 -2.34 20.65 -0.58
N PRO A 29 -2.01 21.96 -0.67
CA PRO A 29 -1.44 22.72 0.44
C PRO A 29 -2.26 22.72 1.75
N GLY A 30 -3.58 22.52 1.66
CA GLY A 30 -4.49 22.41 2.80
C GLY A 30 -4.71 21.00 3.34
N PHE A 31 -3.89 20.01 2.97
CA PHE A 31 -4.08 18.63 3.44
C PHE A 31 -3.92 18.54 4.98
N PRO A 32 -4.90 17.92 5.69
CA PRO A 32 -4.95 17.98 7.15
C PRO A 32 -3.91 17.07 7.82
N ASP A 33 -3.33 17.53 8.94
CA ASP A 33 -2.49 16.67 9.81
C ASP A 33 -3.31 15.56 10.47
N LYS A 34 -4.55 15.89 10.86
CA LYS A 34 -5.49 14.99 11.55
C LYS A 34 -6.91 15.42 11.24
N LEU A 35 -7.85 14.50 11.44
CA LEU A 35 -9.27 14.82 11.35
C LEU A 35 -9.66 15.90 12.38
N ALA A 36 -10.36 16.93 11.90
CA ALA A 36 -10.88 17.99 12.74
C ALA A 36 -12.09 17.53 13.58
N THR A 37 -12.86 16.57 13.05
CA THR A 37 -14.01 15.96 13.73
C THR A 37 -13.87 14.45 13.63
N PRO A 38 -14.05 13.69 14.72
CA PRO A 38 -14.06 12.24 14.66
C PRO A 38 -15.06 11.73 13.62
N PRO A 39 -14.73 10.65 12.88
CA PRO A 39 -15.68 10.07 11.94
C PRO A 39 -16.90 9.52 12.69
N ARG A 40 -18.06 9.57 12.04
CA ARG A 40 -19.30 9.01 12.58
C ARG A 40 -19.45 7.53 12.19
N GLU A 41 -20.30 6.82 12.92
CA GLU A 41 -20.75 5.49 12.51
C GLU A 41 -21.57 5.52 11.21
N PRO A 42 -21.60 4.41 10.45
CA PRO A 42 -22.59 4.14 9.40
C PRO A 42 -24.01 4.22 9.97
N ARG A 43 -24.98 4.72 9.19
CA ARG A 43 -26.35 5.00 9.67
C ARG A 43 -27.46 4.22 9.00
N ASP A 44 -27.30 3.90 7.73
CA ASP A 44 -28.32 3.24 6.93
C ASP A 44 -27.81 1.94 6.32
N GLU A 45 -28.73 1.19 5.70
CA GLU A 45 -28.45 -0.11 5.10
C GLU A 45 -27.42 -0.02 3.97
N ASP A 46 -27.42 1.08 3.21
CA ASP A 46 -26.47 1.29 2.11
C ASP A 46 -25.05 1.52 2.63
N GLU A 47 -24.87 2.36 3.66
CA GLU A 47 -23.57 2.58 4.31
C GLU A 47 -23.07 1.30 4.99
N LEU A 48 -23.95 0.53 5.64
CA LEU A 48 -23.57 -0.76 6.25
C LEU A 48 -23.18 -1.79 5.19
N ALA A 49 -23.88 -1.84 4.06
CA ALA A 49 -23.53 -2.70 2.94
C ALA A 49 -22.17 -2.31 2.32
N ALA A 50 -21.90 -1.01 2.17
CA ALA A 50 -20.62 -0.51 1.68
C ALA A 50 -19.47 -0.86 2.65
N VAL A 51 -19.70 -0.77 3.96
CA VAL A 51 -18.72 -1.21 4.97
C VAL A 51 -18.51 -2.74 4.92
N ALA A 52 -19.55 -3.52 4.68
CA ALA A 52 -19.42 -4.97 4.48
C ALA A 52 -18.63 -5.30 3.19
N ASP A 53 -18.83 -4.56 2.10
CA ASP A 53 -18.03 -4.71 0.88
C ASP A 53 -16.55 -4.40 1.14
N TYR A 54 -16.26 -3.34 1.90
CA TYR A 54 -14.90 -3.03 2.36
C TYR A 54 -14.24 -4.17 3.12
N TYR A 55 -14.91 -4.76 4.11
CA TYR A 55 -14.34 -5.89 4.86
C TYR A 55 -14.23 -7.17 4.04
N THR A 56 -15.08 -7.34 3.02
CA THR A 56 -14.93 -8.44 2.06
C THR A 56 -13.67 -8.26 1.22
N LYS A 57 -13.41 -7.04 0.73
CA LYS A 57 -12.18 -6.70 0.00
C LYS A 57 -10.94 -6.81 0.87
N MET A 58 -10.98 -6.31 2.10
CA MET A 58 -9.90 -6.48 3.09
C MET A 58 -9.60 -7.97 3.29
N ALA A 59 -10.62 -8.79 3.55
CA ALA A 59 -10.43 -10.23 3.73
C ALA A 59 -9.79 -10.92 2.51
N SER A 60 -10.17 -10.50 1.30
CA SER A 60 -9.58 -11.03 0.07
C SER A 60 -8.16 -10.53 -0.19
N HIS A 61 -7.85 -9.29 0.17
CA HIS A 61 -6.53 -8.68 0.02
C HIS A 61 -5.52 -9.43 0.91
N ASP A 62 -5.83 -9.58 2.19
CA ASP A 62 -4.91 -10.20 3.16
C ASP A 62 -4.77 -11.70 2.89
N LEU A 63 -5.86 -12.39 2.51
CA LEU A 63 -5.78 -13.79 2.10
C LEU A 63 -4.95 -13.99 0.81
N PHE A 64 -4.97 -13.02 -0.11
CA PHE A 64 -4.11 -13.06 -1.28
C PHE A 64 -2.63 -12.91 -0.89
N ILE A 65 -2.29 -11.99 0.02
CA ILE A 65 -0.92 -11.85 0.56
C ILE A 65 -0.46 -13.15 1.19
N VAL A 66 -1.28 -13.78 2.05
CA VAL A 66 -1.00 -15.09 2.65
C VAL A 66 -0.60 -16.14 1.61
N GLN A 67 -1.32 -16.21 0.49
CA GLN A 67 -1.02 -17.18 -0.57
C GLN A 67 0.29 -16.87 -1.30
N VAL A 68 0.60 -15.60 -1.55
CA VAL A 68 1.85 -15.16 -2.17
C VAL A 68 3.03 -15.44 -1.24
N VAL A 69 2.94 -14.99 0.02
CA VAL A 69 3.99 -15.15 1.04
C VAL A 69 4.30 -16.63 1.28
N ALA A 70 3.27 -17.48 1.40
CA ALA A 70 3.46 -18.92 1.54
C ALA A 70 4.25 -19.53 0.36
N LYS A 71 3.93 -19.12 -0.88
CA LYS A 71 4.65 -19.57 -2.08
C LYS A 71 6.10 -19.06 -2.08
N ALA A 72 6.32 -17.80 -1.71
CA ALA A 72 7.64 -17.19 -1.72
C ALA A 72 8.59 -17.82 -0.69
N ILE A 73 8.08 -18.18 0.50
CA ILE A 73 8.84 -18.93 1.52
C ILE A 73 9.32 -20.28 0.95
N ASP A 74 8.44 -21.05 0.30
CA ASP A 74 8.80 -22.37 -0.24
C ASP A 74 9.72 -22.29 -1.47
N THR A 75 9.63 -21.20 -2.25
CA THR A 75 10.33 -21.08 -3.54
C THR A 75 11.50 -20.11 -3.49
N LEU A 76 11.22 -18.81 -3.44
CA LEU A 76 12.21 -17.73 -3.60
C LEU A 76 13.17 -17.62 -2.42
N PHE A 77 12.70 -17.91 -1.21
CA PHE A 77 13.43 -17.64 0.04
C PHE A 77 13.71 -18.90 0.85
N ARG A 78 13.68 -20.09 0.21
CA ARG A 78 13.93 -21.40 0.84
C ARG A 78 15.25 -21.47 1.63
N ASP A 79 16.26 -20.71 1.19
CA ASP A 79 17.58 -20.70 1.81
C ASP A 79 17.88 -19.40 2.60
N ASP A 80 16.89 -18.52 2.76
CA ASP A 80 17.00 -17.28 3.57
C ASP A 80 16.18 -17.40 4.86
N LEU A 81 16.75 -18.06 5.87
CA LEU A 81 16.08 -18.29 7.15
C LEU A 81 15.66 -16.97 7.84
N HIS A 82 16.44 -15.91 7.68
CA HIS A 82 16.10 -14.63 8.30
C HIS A 82 14.82 -14.06 7.69
N PHE A 83 14.72 -14.07 6.36
CA PHE A 83 13.51 -13.56 5.71
C PHE A 83 12.32 -14.50 5.89
N GLN A 84 12.53 -15.81 5.94
CA GLN A 84 11.48 -16.77 6.29
C GLN A 84 10.83 -16.45 7.64
N LEU A 85 11.60 -16.04 8.65
CA LEU A 85 11.04 -15.65 9.95
C LEU A 85 10.19 -14.38 9.87
N ILE A 86 10.61 -13.41 9.05
CA ILE A 86 9.85 -12.18 8.79
C ILE A 86 8.52 -12.52 8.09
N LEU A 87 8.62 -13.23 6.97
CA LEU A 87 7.49 -13.64 6.15
C LEU A 87 6.53 -14.58 6.89
N SER A 88 7.03 -15.45 7.77
CA SER A 88 6.17 -16.32 8.58
C SER A 88 5.32 -15.54 9.57
N ARG A 89 5.83 -14.41 10.10
CA ARG A 89 5.02 -13.53 10.93
C ARG A 89 3.97 -12.80 10.10
N GLN A 90 4.36 -12.22 8.96
CA GLN A 90 3.41 -11.57 8.03
C GLN A 90 2.28 -12.52 7.64
N LEU A 91 2.60 -13.75 7.22
CA LEU A 91 1.62 -14.79 6.91
C LEU A 91 0.61 -15.03 8.05
N GLY A 92 1.09 -15.07 9.30
CA GLY A 92 0.23 -15.28 10.46
C GLY A 92 -0.66 -14.07 10.78
N ASP A 93 -0.11 -12.87 10.67
CA ASP A 93 -0.82 -11.62 10.95
C ASP A 93 -1.89 -11.35 9.87
N ASP A 94 -1.54 -11.41 8.58
CA ASP A 94 -2.48 -11.22 7.46
C ASP A 94 -3.56 -12.30 7.43
N GLY A 95 -3.20 -13.54 7.78
CA GLY A 95 -4.17 -14.62 7.94
C GLY A 95 -5.20 -14.30 9.03
N ALA A 96 -4.77 -13.69 10.13
CA ALA A 96 -5.68 -13.23 11.18
C ALA A 96 -6.54 -12.04 10.71
N HIS A 97 -5.97 -11.09 9.98
CA HIS A 97 -6.70 -9.94 9.44
C HIS A 97 -7.77 -10.37 8.43
N ALA A 98 -7.46 -11.35 7.57
CA ALA A 98 -8.41 -11.94 6.64
C ALA A 98 -9.62 -12.56 7.35
N VAL A 99 -9.36 -13.31 8.43
CA VAL A 99 -10.42 -13.91 9.26
C VAL A 99 -11.28 -12.84 9.92
N ILE A 100 -10.65 -11.81 10.49
CA ILE A 100 -11.35 -10.68 11.12
C ILE A 100 -12.27 -9.98 10.11
N GLY A 101 -11.81 -9.72 8.89
CA GLY A 101 -12.63 -9.16 7.82
C GLY A 101 -13.86 -10.02 7.53
N ARG A 102 -13.67 -11.33 7.33
CA ARG A 102 -14.78 -12.28 7.11
C ARG A 102 -15.79 -12.28 8.26
N GLU A 103 -15.30 -12.34 9.50
CA GLU A 103 -16.15 -12.32 10.69
C GLU A 103 -16.96 -11.03 10.76
N ARG A 104 -16.34 -9.90 10.44
CA ARG A 104 -17.03 -8.61 10.45
C ARG A 104 -18.13 -8.54 9.40
N VAL A 105 -17.89 -9.03 8.19
CA VAL A 105 -18.94 -9.12 7.15
C VAL A 105 -20.10 -10.01 7.60
N THR A 106 -19.80 -11.13 8.25
CA THR A 106 -20.82 -12.04 8.79
C THR A 106 -21.66 -11.36 9.85
N GLN A 107 -21.04 -10.57 10.74
CA GLN A 107 -21.75 -9.78 11.75
C GLN A 107 -22.65 -8.70 11.13
N LEU A 108 -22.17 -8.02 10.08
CA LEU A 108 -22.91 -6.93 9.44
C LEU A 108 -24.08 -7.43 8.59
N THR A 109 -23.92 -8.59 7.93
CA THR A 109 -24.85 -9.03 6.87
C THR A 109 -25.59 -10.33 7.19
N GLY A 110 -25.15 -11.08 8.20
CA GLY A 110 -25.62 -12.43 8.50
C GLY A 110 -25.21 -13.49 7.48
N ARG A 111 -24.36 -13.16 6.50
CA ARG A 111 -23.94 -14.04 5.41
C ARG A 111 -22.44 -14.32 5.49
N ASP A 112 -22.05 -15.54 5.13
CA ASP A 112 -20.63 -15.90 4.98
C ASP A 112 -20.09 -15.36 3.65
N PRO A 113 -19.09 -14.46 3.64
CA PRO A 113 -18.58 -13.87 2.41
C PRO A 113 -17.60 -14.77 1.65
N VAL A 114 -17.29 -15.99 2.13
CA VAL A 114 -16.29 -16.88 1.51
C VAL A 114 -16.40 -17.00 -0.02
N PRO A 115 -17.58 -17.19 -0.63
CA PRO A 115 -17.68 -17.26 -2.10
C PRO A 115 -17.19 -15.99 -2.80
N GLU A 116 -17.43 -14.83 -2.21
CA GLU A 116 -16.98 -13.55 -2.76
C GLU A 116 -15.49 -13.30 -2.49
N VAL A 117 -15.01 -13.69 -1.30
CA VAL A 117 -13.58 -13.66 -0.98
C VAL A 117 -12.78 -14.53 -1.96
N GLU A 118 -13.26 -15.73 -2.27
CA GLU A 118 -12.64 -16.62 -3.25
C GLU A 118 -12.56 -15.96 -4.64
N ARG A 119 -13.67 -15.36 -5.09
CA ARG A 119 -13.73 -14.65 -6.36
C ARG A 119 -12.74 -13.48 -6.41
N LEU A 120 -12.63 -12.69 -5.35
CA LEU A 120 -11.75 -11.54 -5.29
C LEU A 120 -10.27 -11.93 -5.18
N VAL A 121 -9.94 -12.99 -4.43
CA VAL A 121 -8.59 -13.56 -4.40
C VAL A 121 -8.17 -14.04 -5.79
N ALA A 122 -9.08 -14.73 -6.50
CA ALA A 122 -8.82 -15.14 -7.88
C ALA A 122 -8.57 -13.93 -8.80
N ALA A 123 -9.33 -12.83 -8.63
CA ALA A 123 -9.12 -11.60 -9.38
C ALA A 123 -7.77 -10.92 -9.05
N HIS A 124 -7.29 -11.00 -7.81
CA HIS A 124 -5.94 -10.54 -7.46
C HIS A 124 -4.86 -11.36 -8.17
N TRP A 125 -4.97 -12.69 -8.17
CA TRP A 125 -4.06 -13.56 -8.92
C TRP A 125 -4.10 -13.31 -10.42
N GLU A 126 -5.29 -13.12 -11.01
CA GLU A 126 -5.43 -12.81 -12.43
C GLU A 126 -4.75 -11.49 -12.79
N ARG A 127 -4.92 -10.47 -11.94
CA ARG A 127 -4.34 -9.14 -12.16
C ARG A 127 -2.82 -9.14 -12.00
N ILE A 128 -2.31 -9.67 -10.89
CA ILE A 128 -0.86 -9.69 -10.60
C ILE A 128 -0.14 -10.71 -11.48
N GLY A 129 -0.81 -11.79 -11.86
CA GLY A 129 -0.22 -12.91 -12.56
C GLY A 129 0.91 -13.55 -11.74
N ASP A 130 2.02 -13.84 -12.41
CA ASP A 130 3.17 -14.49 -11.80
C ASP A 130 4.14 -13.53 -11.11
N ILE A 131 4.01 -12.19 -11.27
CA ILE A 131 5.01 -11.20 -10.83
C ILE A 131 5.45 -11.48 -9.39
N ALA A 132 4.49 -11.59 -8.49
CA ALA A 132 4.73 -11.72 -7.06
C ALA A 132 5.50 -12.99 -6.67
N VAL A 133 5.56 -14.01 -7.53
CA VAL A 133 6.25 -15.28 -7.25
C VAL A 133 7.30 -15.65 -8.31
N ARG A 134 7.54 -14.76 -9.28
CA ARG A 134 8.43 -15.01 -10.43
C ARG A 134 9.89 -15.03 -10.02
N ASP A 135 10.31 -14.00 -9.30
CA ASP A 135 11.66 -13.83 -8.77
C ASP A 135 11.66 -12.86 -7.58
N VAL A 136 12.83 -12.67 -6.96
CA VAL A 136 13.00 -11.75 -5.82
C VAL A 136 12.59 -10.31 -6.16
N ALA A 137 12.79 -9.86 -7.39
CA ALA A 137 12.46 -8.49 -7.77
C ALA A 137 10.95 -8.30 -7.90
N GLY A 138 10.26 -9.27 -8.50
CA GLY A 138 8.81 -9.31 -8.59
C GLY A 138 8.14 -9.45 -7.22
N PHE A 139 8.68 -10.28 -6.33
CA PHE A 139 8.18 -10.38 -4.96
C PHE A 139 8.33 -9.06 -4.19
N LEU A 140 9.49 -8.40 -4.27
CA LEU A 140 9.69 -7.11 -3.62
C LEU A 140 8.77 -6.02 -4.17
N ALA A 141 8.57 -5.98 -5.50
CA ALA A 141 7.60 -5.07 -6.10
C ALA A 141 6.18 -5.33 -5.57
N PHE A 142 5.77 -6.60 -5.46
CA PHE A 142 4.50 -6.96 -4.84
C PHE A 142 4.41 -6.45 -3.39
N GLU A 143 5.39 -6.76 -2.54
CA GLU A 143 5.43 -6.31 -1.14
C GLU A 143 5.35 -4.78 -1.07
N TRP A 144 6.10 -4.06 -1.90
CA TRP A 144 6.07 -2.60 -1.88
C TRP A 144 4.72 -2.03 -2.30
N HIS A 145 4.02 -2.64 -3.26
CA HIS A 145 2.67 -2.21 -3.63
C HIS A 145 1.63 -2.48 -2.55
N TYR A 146 1.67 -3.66 -1.97
CA TYR A 146 0.67 -4.15 -1.02
C TYR A 146 0.89 -3.64 0.40
N GLU A 147 2.14 -3.32 0.77
CA GLU A 147 2.49 -2.87 2.10
C GLU A 147 2.79 -1.35 2.13
N LEU A 148 3.68 -0.86 1.26
CA LEU A 148 4.19 0.52 1.34
C LEU A 148 3.37 1.54 0.53
N HIS A 149 3.11 1.26 -0.75
CA HIS A 149 2.43 2.19 -1.64
C HIS A 149 0.95 2.35 -1.26
N ILE A 150 0.31 1.30 -0.74
CA ILE A 150 -1.07 1.37 -0.27
C ILE A 150 -1.29 2.38 0.85
N LEU A 151 -0.25 2.73 1.62
CA LEU A 151 -0.36 3.66 2.74
C LEU A 151 -0.90 5.03 2.33
N ALA A 152 -0.62 5.50 1.11
CA ALA A 152 -1.19 6.75 0.60
C ALA A 152 -2.72 6.75 0.66
N LYS A 153 -3.36 5.65 0.25
CA LYS A 153 -4.82 5.45 0.34
C LYS A 153 -5.27 5.47 1.80
N LEU A 154 -4.56 4.73 2.66
CA LEU A 154 -4.90 4.59 4.08
C LEU A 154 -4.76 5.91 4.85
N TRP A 155 -3.74 6.73 4.57
CA TRP A 155 -3.63 8.06 5.18
C TRP A 155 -4.67 9.03 4.64
N ILE A 156 -5.00 9.01 3.35
CA ILE A 156 -6.11 9.80 2.79
C ILE A 156 -7.40 9.47 3.53
N GLN A 157 -7.74 8.18 3.62
CA GLN A 157 -8.89 7.71 4.38
C GLN A 157 -8.83 8.18 5.84
N ARG A 158 -7.71 7.97 6.53
CA ARG A 158 -7.57 8.29 7.96
C ARG A 158 -7.65 9.78 8.25
N LYS A 159 -7.14 10.63 7.37
CA LYS A 159 -7.02 12.08 7.60
C LYS A 159 -8.19 12.87 7.03
N THR A 160 -9.02 12.27 6.18
CA THR A 160 -10.16 12.94 5.53
C THR A 160 -11.49 12.19 5.62
N GLY A 161 -11.48 10.91 6.03
CA GLY A 161 -12.67 10.09 6.18
C GLY A 161 -13.64 10.61 7.23
N ARG A 162 -14.93 10.58 6.89
CA ARG A 162 -16.03 11.09 7.71
C ARG A 162 -16.89 9.98 8.30
N ILE A 163 -16.76 8.76 7.79
CA ILE A 163 -17.41 7.55 8.29
C ILE A 163 -16.33 6.58 8.74
N ALA A 164 -16.58 5.86 9.84
CA ALA A 164 -15.74 4.77 10.31
C ALA A 164 -16.59 3.74 11.04
N ASP A 165 -16.21 2.46 10.94
CA ASP A 165 -16.80 1.39 11.73
C ASP A 165 -16.17 1.34 13.13
N GLY A 166 -16.92 1.79 14.15
CA GLY A 166 -16.44 1.85 15.52
C GLY A 166 -16.09 0.51 16.13
N ALA A 167 -16.77 -0.58 15.70
CA ALA A 167 -16.48 -1.93 16.22
C ALA A 167 -15.08 -2.39 15.82
N MET A 168 -14.62 -1.94 14.65
CA MET A 168 -13.32 -2.28 14.09
C MET A 168 -12.23 -1.26 14.40
N ARG A 169 -12.58 -0.10 14.96
CA ARG A 169 -11.62 0.97 15.26
C ARG A 169 -10.53 0.53 16.24
N GLU A 170 -10.90 -0.10 17.35
CA GLU A 170 -9.94 -0.56 18.36
C GLU A 170 -9.02 -1.65 17.80
N HIS A 171 -9.59 -2.62 17.08
CA HIS A 171 -8.84 -3.67 16.40
C HIS A 171 -7.87 -3.07 15.37
N GLY A 172 -8.33 -2.11 14.58
CA GLY A 172 -7.52 -1.37 13.63
C GLY A 172 -6.40 -0.56 14.29
N GLU A 173 -6.60 -0.01 15.49
CA GLU A 173 -5.64 0.79 16.26
C GLU A 173 -4.56 -0.06 16.93
N ASN A 174 -4.96 -1.14 17.57
CA ASN A 174 -4.12 -1.87 18.52
C ASN A 174 -3.60 -3.20 17.98
N ARG A 175 -4.11 -3.67 16.84
CA ARG A 175 -3.72 -4.94 16.22
C ARG A 175 -3.20 -4.74 14.80
N ILE A 176 -4.10 -4.39 13.88
CA ILE A 176 -3.80 -4.34 12.44
C ILE A 176 -2.66 -3.34 12.19
N ARG A 177 -2.82 -2.06 12.56
CA ARG A 177 -1.78 -1.05 12.27
C ARG A 177 -0.38 -1.40 12.81
N PRO A 178 -0.22 -1.84 14.08
CA PRO A 178 1.08 -2.30 14.57
C PRO A 178 1.66 -3.50 13.82
N ASP A 179 0.81 -4.44 13.37
CA ASP A 179 1.24 -5.59 12.56
C ASP A 179 1.76 -5.13 11.19
N GLU A 180 0.96 -4.35 10.47
CA GLU A 180 1.30 -3.78 9.15
C GLU A 180 2.58 -2.92 9.19
N GLU A 181 2.73 -2.08 10.23
CA GLU A 181 3.96 -1.29 10.41
C GLU A 181 5.17 -2.20 10.61
N TRP A 182 5.02 -3.28 11.37
CA TRP A 182 6.10 -4.22 11.55
C TRP A 182 6.47 -4.91 10.23
N HIS A 183 5.51 -5.36 9.42
CA HIS A 183 5.80 -6.01 8.13
C HIS A 183 6.62 -5.08 7.24
N ARG A 184 6.15 -3.85 7.00
CA ARG A 184 6.84 -2.83 6.20
C ARG A 184 8.26 -2.56 6.69
N VAL A 185 8.40 -2.31 7.99
CA VAL A 185 9.70 -1.99 8.57
C VAL A 185 10.68 -3.16 8.42
N GLN A 186 10.22 -4.40 8.62
CA GLN A 186 11.10 -5.57 8.46
C GLN A 186 11.46 -5.86 7.01
N ILE A 187 10.53 -5.71 6.07
CA ILE A 187 10.81 -5.85 4.63
C ILE A 187 11.85 -4.83 4.18
N VAL A 188 11.72 -3.57 4.61
CA VAL A 188 12.69 -2.50 4.30
C VAL A 188 14.05 -2.78 4.94
N GLN A 189 14.08 -3.25 6.19
CA GLN A 189 15.32 -3.61 6.87
C GLN A 189 16.04 -4.77 6.16
N TRP A 190 15.32 -5.84 5.83
CA TRP A 190 15.85 -6.97 5.07
C TRP A 190 16.41 -6.50 3.72
N TRP A 191 15.67 -5.64 3.01
CA TRP A 191 16.12 -5.07 1.74
C TRP A 191 17.43 -4.30 1.88
N PHE A 192 17.54 -3.41 2.87
CA PHE A 192 18.77 -2.66 3.09
C PHE A 192 19.94 -3.54 3.49
N ASP A 193 19.72 -4.59 4.29
CA ASP A 193 20.77 -5.53 4.64
C ASP A 193 21.18 -6.39 3.44
N ARG A 194 20.24 -6.76 2.58
CA ARG A 194 20.53 -7.41 1.30
C ARG A 194 21.42 -6.52 0.42
N LEU A 195 21.08 -5.25 0.24
CA LEU A 195 21.89 -4.32 -0.54
C LEU A 195 23.31 -4.11 0.02
N LYS A 196 23.48 -4.16 1.35
CA LYS A 196 24.80 -4.04 1.99
C LYS A 196 25.69 -5.27 1.76
N THR A 197 25.12 -6.45 1.53
CA THR A 197 25.90 -7.68 1.36
C THR A 197 26.28 -7.95 -0.10
N LEU A 198 25.57 -7.35 -1.06
CA LEU A 198 25.82 -7.52 -2.47
C LEU A 198 27.05 -6.73 -2.98
N PRO A 199 27.85 -7.30 -3.90
CA PRO A 199 28.81 -6.54 -4.68
C PRO A 199 28.14 -5.38 -5.43
N ALA A 200 28.87 -4.28 -5.63
CA ALA A 200 28.29 -3.05 -6.19
C ALA A 200 27.54 -3.26 -7.52
N VAL A 201 28.11 -4.05 -8.45
CA VAL A 201 27.48 -4.32 -9.75
C VAL A 201 26.19 -5.14 -9.60
N GLU A 202 26.20 -6.19 -8.78
CA GLU A 202 25.03 -7.02 -8.53
C GLU A 202 23.92 -6.24 -7.82
N ARG A 203 24.31 -5.32 -6.92
CA ARG A 203 23.39 -4.42 -6.24
C ARG A 203 22.66 -3.50 -7.23
N GLU A 204 23.38 -2.87 -8.16
CA GLU A 204 22.76 -2.00 -9.16
C GLU A 204 21.82 -2.79 -10.09
N VAL A 205 22.23 -3.99 -10.51
CA VAL A 205 21.38 -4.89 -11.32
C VAL A 205 20.10 -5.27 -10.57
N LEU A 206 20.18 -5.57 -9.27
CA LEU A 206 18.99 -5.89 -8.47
C LEU A 206 18.07 -4.67 -8.34
N ILE A 207 18.62 -3.49 -8.08
CA ILE A 207 17.86 -2.23 -8.01
C ILE A 207 17.09 -2.00 -9.32
N ASP A 208 17.77 -2.09 -10.47
CA ASP A 208 17.13 -1.86 -11.78
C ASP A 208 16.03 -2.89 -12.06
N ARG A 209 16.25 -4.15 -11.68
CA ARG A 209 15.23 -5.21 -11.81
C ARG A 209 14.01 -4.95 -10.93
N VAL A 210 14.20 -4.51 -9.69
CA VAL A 210 13.08 -4.22 -8.77
C VAL A 210 12.28 -3.01 -9.27
N ILE A 211 12.94 -1.97 -9.80
CA ILE A 211 12.25 -0.82 -10.39
C ILE A 211 11.43 -1.26 -11.62
N GLY A 212 12.00 -2.07 -12.50
CA GLY A 212 11.25 -2.60 -13.65
C GLY A 212 10.05 -3.47 -13.24
N ALA A 213 10.21 -4.30 -12.21
CA ALA A 213 9.12 -5.11 -11.66
C ALA A 213 8.04 -4.25 -10.98
N ASP A 214 8.43 -3.17 -10.32
CA ASP A 214 7.52 -2.20 -9.72
C ASP A 214 6.70 -1.45 -10.79
N GLU A 215 7.32 -1.03 -11.90
CA GLU A 215 6.61 -0.45 -13.04
C GLU A 215 5.63 -1.44 -13.69
N GLU A 216 6.04 -2.70 -13.86
CA GLU A 216 5.16 -3.76 -14.36
C GLU A 216 3.96 -3.97 -13.42
N THR A 217 4.21 -4.06 -12.12
CA THR A 217 3.17 -4.26 -11.10
C THR A 217 2.21 -3.07 -11.08
N GLN A 218 2.75 -1.86 -11.09
CA GLN A 218 1.99 -0.63 -11.11
C GLN A 218 1.07 -0.53 -12.35
N ALA A 219 1.56 -0.90 -13.53
CA ALA A 219 0.76 -0.91 -14.75
C ALA A 219 -0.43 -1.89 -14.66
N ARG A 220 -0.23 -3.05 -14.01
CA ARG A 220 -1.32 -4.03 -13.79
C ARG A 220 -2.31 -3.58 -12.71
N LEU A 221 -1.85 -2.81 -11.72
CA LEU A 221 -2.67 -2.34 -10.62
C LEU A 221 -3.39 -1.02 -10.88
N ASP A 222 -3.03 -0.22 -11.89
CA ASP A 222 -3.55 1.15 -12.10
C ASP A 222 -5.08 1.25 -12.04
N GLY A 223 -5.79 0.42 -12.83
CA GLY A 223 -7.25 0.39 -12.83
C GLY A 223 -7.85 -0.02 -11.48
N TYR A 224 -7.25 -1.03 -10.83
CA TYR A 224 -7.68 -1.48 -9.51
C TYR A 224 -7.47 -0.41 -8.44
N LEU A 225 -6.34 0.31 -8.48
CA LEU A 225 -6.07 1.40 -7.54
C LEU A 225 -7.09 2.52 -7.70
N HIS A 226 -7.46 2.90 -8.94
CA HIS A 226 -8.54 3.86 -9.16
C HIS A 226 -9.85 3.42 -8.50
N ASP A 227 -10.25 2.16 -8.70
CA ASP A 227 -11.45 1.59 -8.10
C ASP A 227 -11.37 1.57 -6.57
N GLU A 228 -10.20 1.27 -5.99
CA GLU A 228 -9.97 1.27 -4.54
C GLU A 228 -10.08 2.67 -3.93
N TYR A 229 -9.56 3.71 -4.59
CA TYR A 229 -9.73 5.09 -4.12
C TYR A 229 -11.18 5.54 -4.23
N ALA A 230 -11.86 5.25 -5.35
CA ALA A 230 -13.28 5.55 -5.52
C ALA A 230 -14.13 4.84 -4.46
N HIS A 231 -13.82 3.57 -4.17
CA HIS A 231 -14.46 2.80 -3.13
C HIS A 231 -14.21 3.39 -1.73
N THR A 232 -12.98 3.82 -1.44
CA THR A 232 -12.62 4.50 -0.17
C THR A 232 -13.43 5.79 0.02
N ALA A 233 -13.62 6.56 -1.04
CA ALA A 233 -14.48 7.76 -1.02
C ALA A 233 -15.95 7.41 -0.77
N HIS A 234 -16.45 6.36 -1.42
CA HIS A 234 -17.82 5.89 -1.25
C HIS A 234 -18.11 5.41 0.19
N VAL A 235 -17.28 4.51 0.72
CA VAL A 235 -17.48 3.88 2.04
C VAL A 235 -17.24 4.86 3.17
N PHE A 236 -16.12 5.58 3.14
CA PHE A 236 -15.67 6.39 4.28
C PHE A 236 -15.96 7.88 4.13
N GLY A 237 -16.52 8.30 2.99
CA GLY A 237 -16.67 9.72 2.67
C GLY A 237 -15.33 10.47 2.60
N ALA A 238 -14.25 9.74 2.33
CA ALA A 238 -12.89 10.26 2.24
C ALA A 238 -12.74 11.21 1.05
N ASP A 239 -11.91 12.23 1.22
CA ASP A 239 -11.64 13.23 0.21
C ASP A 239 -10.44 12.79 -0.64
N ILE A 240 -10.75 12.20 -1.79
CA ILE A 240 -9.77 11.69 -2.75
C ILE A 240 -9.38 12.73 -3.81
N ALA A 241 -9.60 14.03 -3.56
CA ALA A 241 -9.09 15.07 -4.45
C ALA A 241 -7.56 14.94 -4.60
N GLU A 242 -7.07 15.06 -5.84
CA GLU A 242 -5.66 14.93 -6.21
C GLU A 242 -5.00 13.58 -5.85
N TYR A 243 -5.78 12.53 -5.54
CA TYR A 243 -5.22 11.26 -5.06
C TYR A 243 -4.20 10.67 -6.04
N ARG A 244 -4.40 10.82 -7.36
CA ARG A 244 -3.51 10.26 -8.38
C ARG A 244 -2.12 10.88 -8.33
N ALA A 245 -2.05 12.21 -8.24
CA ALA A 245 -0.79 12.94 -8.15
C ALA A 245 -0.07 12.65 -6.82
N ILE A 246 -0.85 12.60 -5.71
CA ILE A 246 -0.33 12.26 -4.38
C ILE A 246 0.23 10.84 -4.36
N TYR A 247 -0.50 9.86 -4.90
CA TYR A 247 -0.09 8.45 -4.93
C TYR A 247 1.15 8.24 -5.82
N ASP A 248 1.19 8.83 -7.01
CA ASP A 248 2.32 8.72 -7.92
C ASP A 248 3.60 9.27 -7.31
N ASP A 249 3.52 10.46 -6.72
CA ASP A 249 4.66 11.09 -6.06
C ASP A 249 5.06 10.36 -4.76
N TRP A 250 4.10 9.82 -4.01
CA TRP A 250 4.35 8.94 -2.86
C TRP A 250 5.13 7.68 -3.27
N ARG A 251 4.66 6.97 -4.30
CA ARG A 251 5.34 5.78 -4.84
C ARG A 251 6.77 6.11 -5.24
N ARG A 252 6.98 7.21 -5.98
CA ARG A 252 8.32 7.60 -6.44
C ARG A 252 9.23 8.01 -5.28
N GLU A 253 8.72 8.69 -4.25
CA GLU A 253 9.51 9.00 -3.05
C GLU A 253 9.95 7.74 -2.31
N ILE A 254 9.03 6.78 -2.13
CA ILE A 254 9.34 5.49 -1.50
C ILE A 254 10.41 4.74 -2.29
N LEU A 255 10.21 4.57 -3.61
CA LEU A 255 11.19 3.95 -4.49
C LEU A 255 12.55 4.66 -4.43
N SER A 256 12.56 6.00 -4.43
CA SER A 256 13.79 6.78 -4.32
C SER A 256 14.54 6.47 -3.03
N ARG A 257 13.85 6.39 -1.88
CA ARG A 257 14.51 6.09 -0.60
C ARG A 257 14.96 4.64 -0.48
N LEU A 258 14.23 3.71 -1.09
CA LEU A 258 14.59 2.30 -1.09
C LEU A 258 15.78 1.99 -2.00
N THR A 259 15.89 2.69 -3.13
CA THR A 259 16.85 2.36 -4.19
C THR A 259 18.02 3.33 -4.29
N GLY A 260 17.88 4.55 -3.74
CA GLY A 260 18.82 5.64 -3.91
C GLY A 260 18.81 6.25 -5.32
N ARG A 261 17.81 5.92 -6.16
CA ARG A 261 17.59 6.58 -7.45
C ARG A 261 17.01 7.97 -7.22
N GLU A 262 17.47 8.93 -8.01
CA GLU A 262 16.91 10.29 -8.02
C GLU A 262 15.44 10.25 -8.46
N LEU A 263 14.60 11.06 -7.80
CA LEU A 263 13.15 11.07 -8.05
C LEU A 263 12.78 11.31 -9.52
N GLY A 264 13.54 12.18 -10.21
CA GLY A 264 13.34 12.52 -11.62
C GLY A 264 13.73 11.41 -12.61
N ALA A 265 14.41 10.35 -12.15
CA ALA A 265 14.75 9.19 -12.96
C ALA A 265 13.69 8.09 -12.91
N LEU A 266 12.71 8.18 -12.01
CA LEU A 266 11.64 7.21 -11.83
C LEU A 266 10.43 7.58 -12.69
N VAL A 267 9.85 6.60 -13.39
CA VAL A 267 8.73 6.83 -14.30
C VAL A 267 7.48 7.24 -13.52
N PRO A 268 6.90 8.43 -13.82
CA PRO A 268 5.63 8.84 -13.25
C PRO A 268 4.47 8.05 -13.86
N LEU A 269 3.45 7.79 -13.06
CA LEU A 269 2.16 7.26 -13.51
C LEU A 269 1.40 8.22 -14.40
N SER A 270 1.69 9.51 -14.24
CA SER A 270 1.14 10.58 -15.04
C SER A 270 2.19 11.02 -16.07
N ASN A 271 1.96 10.67 -17.35
CA ASN A 271 2.57 11.42 -18.45
C ASN A 271 1.99 12.85 -18.58
N ASP A 272 1.09 13.25 -17.67
CA ASP A 272 0.76 14.65 -17.43
C ASP A 272 1.67 15.20 -16.34
N ALA A 273 2.92 15.44 -16.72
CA ALA A 273 3.76 16.37 -15.99
C ALA A 273 2.96 17.68 -15.86
N VAL A 274 2.54 18.03 -14.64
CA VAL A 274 2.19 19.41 -14.32
C VAL A 274 3.47 20.21 -14.54
N ALA A 275 3.58 20.76 -15.75
CA ALA A 275 4.63 21.68 -16.09
C ALA A 275 4.55 22.84 -15.11
N HIS A 276 5.56 22.97 -14.26
CA HIS A 276 5.91 24.24 -13.67
C HIS A 276 6.22 25.22 -14.82
N ALA A 277 5.22 25.99 -15.22
CA ALA A 277 5.40 27.21 -15.98
C ALA A 277 4.60 28.32 -15.30
N SER A 278 5.34 29.21 -14.64
CA SER A 278 4.90 30.57 -14.36
C SER A 278 4.55 31.29 -15.66
N LEU A 279 3.65 32.29 -15.56
CA LEU A 279 3.22 33.28 -16.57
C LEU A 279 2.04 32.79 -17.45
N ALA A 280 0.97 33.54 -17.70
CA ALA A 280 0.57 34.90 -17.35
C ALA A 280 -0.96 35.03 -17.58
N GLN A 281 -1.53 36.12 -17.05
CA GLN A 281 -2.85 36.65 -17.39
C GLN A 281 -3.14 36.65 -18.90
N GLU A 282 -4.37 36.29 -19.27
CA GLU A 282 -5.20 36.88 -20.34
C GLU A 282 -6.57 36.17 -20.23
N ALA A 283 -7.59 36.75 -19.59
CA ALA A 283 -8.46 37.81 -20.08
C ALA A 283 -9.11 37.51 -21.43
N VAL A 284 -10.33 36.95 -21.43
CA VAL A 284 -11.39 37.15 -22.43
C VAL A 284 -12.71 36.90 -21.69
N ALA A 285 -13.44 37.96 -21.30
CA ALA A 285 -14.50 38.63 -22.05
C ALA A 285 -15.75 37.74 -22.25
#